data_AF-A0A024UPL3-F1
#
_entry.id   AF-A0A024UPL3-F1
#
_cell.length_a   1.000
_cell.length_b   1.000
_cell.length_c   1.000
_cell.angle_alpha   90.00
_cell.angle_beta   90.00
_cell.angle_gamma   90.00
#
_symmetry.space_group_name_H-M   'P 1'
#
loop_
_entity.id
_entity.type
_entity.pdbx_description
1 polymer ?
#
loop_
_entity_poly.entity_id
_entity_poly.type
_entity_poly.pdbx_seq_one_letter_code
_entity_poly.pdbx_strand_id
1 'polypeptide(L)'
;MAGPRLLLAAWSCATVTAGGLVVSDGGASISQSTPAGPVLTAATATLAGTGFYLFDTLVSSSTSVFSIRGDGLTTLSQGNLVLTTGDLTLTAGGLSAAGTVVLSNSATATTASTGALQVTGGIGVGGDIYCAGTAHVQVLDQYSDARLKQAIHDIAVTRAEFDALRPVEYEWKRRSKELGVQAGFIAQEVQLIWPHLVHADGDGTLSINYNGITPYVVARIQGLERDLDVAANEKEILQHEVDQLKQDAATARTKVEMLEREAERMKVEMADIQARMERWEARWDAAEAVAMIV
;
A
#
# COMPACT_ATOMS: atom_id res chain seq x y z
N MET A 1 -11.43 -73.18 -35.83
CA MET A 1 -10.67 -74.28 -35.19
C MET A 1 -9.91 -73.70 -34.00
N ALA A 2 -10.12 -74.26 -32.81
CA ALA A 2 -9.39 -73.89 -31.61
C ALA A 2 -8.02 -74.59 -31.60
N GLY A 3 -6.95 -73.81 -31.36
CA GLY A 3 -5.59 -74.33 -31.11
C GLY A 3 -5.37 -74.62 -29.61
N PRO A 4 -4.43 -75.54 -29.29
CA PRO A 4 -4.28 -76.11 -27.96
C PRO A 4 -3.76 -75.09 -26.94
N ARG A 5 -4.27 -75.17 -25.70
CA ARG A 5 -3.78 -74.38 -24.56
C ARG A 5 -2.99 -75.28 -23.61
N LEU A 6 -1.72 -74.96 -23.41
CA LEU A 6 -0.83 -75.60 -22.44
C LEU A 6 -1.06 -74.98 -21.05
N LEU A 7 -1.39 -75.80 -20.06
CA LEU A 7 -1.52 -75.42 -18.65
C LEU A 7 -0.24 -75.83 -17.91
N LEU A 8 0.53 -74.88 -17.41
CA LEU A 8 1.59 -75.13 -16.42
C LEU A 8 1.03 -74.83 -15.02
N ALA A 9 1.22 -75.80 -14.12
CA ALA A 9 0.91 -75.69 -12.70
C ALA A 9 1.94 -74.78 -11.98
N ALA A 10 1.49 -74.17 -10.89
CA ALA A 10 1.84 -72.87 -10.31
C ALA A 10 3.32 -72.52 -9.95
N TRP A 11 4.34 -73.29 -10.35
CA TRP A 11 5.71 -73.16 -9.82
C TRP A 11 6.81 -73.65 -10.81
N SER A 12 7.26 -72.85 -11.77
CA SER A 12 8.47 -73.17 -12.60
C SER A 12 9.14 -71.93 -13.22
N CYS A 13 10.47 -71.95 -13.43
CA CYS A 13 11.32 -70.82 -13.88
C CYS A 13 12.00 -71.01 -15.26
N ALA A 14 12.48 -69.93 -15.90
CA ALA A 14 13.09 -69.93 -17.25
C ALA A 14 14.35 -69.02 -17.36
N THR A 15 15.31 -69.32 -18.27
CA THR A 15 16.57 -68.57 -18.52
C THR A 15 16.94 -68.52 -20.01
N VAL A 16 17.52 -67.41 -20.51
CA VAL A 16 17.91 -67.17 -21.94
C VAL A 16 19.40 -66.73 -22.04
N THR A 17 20.13 -67.11 -23.11
CA THR A 17 21.59 -66.85 -23.33
C THR A 17 21.89 -66.15 -24.69
N ALA A 18 22.87 -66.56 -25.50
CA ALA A 18 23.32 -65.84 -26.70
C ALA A 18 22.21 -65.62 -27.76
N GLY A 19 22.03 -64.37 -28.23
CA GLY A 19 21.05 -63.99 -29.27
C GLY A 19 19.78 -63.28 -28.78
N GLY A 20 19.36 -63.45 -27.51
CA GLY A 20 18.25 -62.71 -26.88
C GLY A 20 16.81 -63.24 -27.13
N LEU A 21 15.80 -62.53 -26.62
CA LEU A 21 14.34 -62.81 -26.80
C LEU A 21 13.72 -61.86 -27.85
N VAL A 22 12.90 -62.37 -28.77
CA VAL A 22 12.19 -61.58 -29.80
C VAL A 22 10.67 -61.83 -29.74
N VAL A 23 9.85 -60.79 -29.87
CA VAL A 23 8.36 -60.83 -29.87
C VAL A 23 7.81 -60.12 -31.11
N SER A 24 6.85 -60.73 -31.82
CA SER A 24 6.20 -60.18 -33.02
C SER A 24 4.69 -59.99 -32.79
N ASP A 25 4.11 -58.87 -33.23
CA ASP A 25 2.69 -58.45 -33.07
C ASP A 25 2.19 -58.21 -31.62
N GLY A 26 2.97 -58.56 -30.58
CA GLY A 26 2.69 -58.24 -29.17
C GLY A 26 2.01 -59.34 -28.35
N GLY A 27 1.58 -59.02 -27.12
CA GLY A 27 0.79 -59.92 -26.24
C GLY A 27 1.57 -60.62 -25.12
N ALA A 28 2.90 -60.53 -25.12
CA ALA A 28 3.75 -61.03 -24.04
C ALA A 28 3.84 -60.01 -22.90
N SER A 29 3.73 -60.49 -21.67
CA SER A 29 3.84 -59.66 -20.48
C SER A 29 4.94 -60.20 -19.57
N ILE A 30 5.92 -59.34 -19.27
CA ILE A 30 6.88 -59.60 -18.19
C ILE A 30 6.18 -59.21 -16.90
N SER A 31 5.68 -60.24 -16.26
CA SER A 31 4.85 -60.14 -15.09
C SER A 31 5.42 -61.04 -14.02
N GLN A 32 5.87 -60.44 -12.94
CA GLN A 32 6.07 -61.14 -11.70
C GLN A 32 4.81 -60.94 -10.86
N SER A 33 4.20 -62.02 -10.37
CA SER A 33 2.99 -61.97 -9.52
C SER A 33 3.34 -62.00 -8.04
N THR A 34 4.44 -62.68 -7.72
CA THR A 34 4.96 -62.82 -6.38
C THR A 34 6.32 -62.09 -6.31
N PRO A 35 6.39 -60.89 -5.66
CA PRO A 35 7.48 -59.92 -5.83
C PRO A 35 8.79 -60.31 -5.13
N ALA A 36 9.93 -60.11 -5.80
CA ALA A 36 11.27 -60.42 -5.26
C ALA A 36 12.41 -59.56 -5.85
N GLY A 37 12.12 -58.37 -6.39
CA GLY A 37 13.09 -57.49 -7.06
C GLY A 37 12.45 -56.69 -8.20
N PRO A 38 13.23 -55.95 -9.01
CA PRO A 38 12.69 -55.27 -10.18
C PRO A 38 12.15 -56.31 -11.15
N VAL A 39 10.88 -56.16 -11.58
CA VAL A 39 10.21 -56.99 -12.61
C VAL A 39 11.08 -57.11 -13.85
N LEU A 40 11.73 -55.98 -14.16
CA LEU A 40 12.77 -55.88 -15.14
C LEU A 40 13.97 -55.14 -14.52
N THR A 41 15.07 -55.85 -14.36
CA THR A 41 16.38 -55.27 -14.06
C THR A 41 17.19 -55.32 -15.33
N ALA A 42 17.49 -54.15 -15.89
CA ALA A 42 18.56 -54.04 -16.87
C ALA A 42 19.87 -53.89 -16.09
N ALA A 43 20.69 -54.92 -16.09
CA ALA A 43 21.99 -54.93 -15.43
C ALA A 43 23.04 -55.47 -16.39
N THR A 44 24.25 -54.98 -16.23
CA THR A 44 25.39 -55.38 -17.03
C THR A 44 26.60 -55.58 -16.11
N ALA A 45 27.48 -56.49 -16.46
CA ALA A 45 28.76 -56.65 -15.74
C ALA A 45 29.77 -55.54 -16.11
N THR A 46 29.51 -54.87 -17.24
CA THR A 46 30.24 -53.69 -17.66
C THR A 46 29.99 -52.56 -16.65
N LEU A 47 31.03 -51.78 -16.31
CA LEU A 47 30.88 -50.58 -15.47
C LEU A 47 29.87 -49.60 -16.08
N ALA A 48 29.19 -48.82 -15.23
CA ALA A 48 28.33 -47.72 -15.67
C ALA A 48 29.05 -46.91 -16.75
N GLY A 49 28.47 -46.88 -17.94
CA GLY A 49 29.20 -46.51 -19.14
C GLY A 49 28.29 -46.32 -20.34
N THR A 50 28.84 -45.72 -21.39
CA THR A 50 28.06 -45.21 -22.51
C THR A 50 28.07 -46.10 -23.75
N GLY A 51 28.94 -47.13 -23.81
CA GLY A 51 29.07 -48.07 -24.95
C GLY A 51 27.89 -49.04 -25.11
N PHE A 52 26.86 -48.85 -24.30
CA PHE A 52 25.68 -49.69 -24.27
C PHE A 52 24.46 -48.94 -23.70
N TYR A 53 23.29 -49.49 -23.96
CA TYR A 53 22.02 -49.03 -23.43
C TYR A 53 21.45 -50.04 -22.43
N LEU A 54 20.74 -49.51 -21.43
CA LEU A 54 19.90 -50.32 -20.55
C LEU A 54 18.53 -50.58 -21.19
N PHE A 55 18.02 -49.58 -21.91
CA PHE A 55 16.76 -49.62 -22.64
C PHE A 55 16.89 -48.86 -23.96
N ASP A 56 16.34 -49.45 -25.02
CA ASP A 56 16.09 -48.78 -26.29
C ASP A 56 14.79 -49.31 -26.91
N THR A 57 13.88 -48.39 -27.24
CA THR A 57 12.58 -48.73 -27.84
C THR A 57 12.55 -48.29 -29.29
N LEU A 58 12.31 -49.23 -30.23
CA LEU A 58 12.47 -49.03 -31.68
C LEU A 58 11.16 -49.14 -32.48
N VAL A 59 10.98 -48.28 -33.47
CA VAL A 59 9.97 -48.32 -34.54
C VAL A 59 10.67 -48.71 -35.86
N SER A 60 10.06 -49.60 -36.66
CA SER A 60 10.59 -50.08 -37.96
C SER A 60 12.06 -50.58 -37.92
N SER A 61 12.44 -51.20 -36.80
CA SER A 61 13.71 -51.92 -36.58
C SER A 61 14.98 -51.08 -36.54
N SER A 62 14.89 -49.79 -36.84
CA SER A 62 16.06 -48.92 -37.00
C SER A 62 15.91 -47.56 -36.33
N THR A 63 14.75 -47.24 -35.72
CA THR A 63 14.42 -45.87 -35.23
C THR A 63 14.00 -45.84 -33.76
N SER A 64 14.58 -45.04 -32.85
CA SER A 64 14.29 -45.04 -31.39
C SER A 64 13.21 -44.02 -30.92
N VAL A 65 12.43 -44.32 -29.85
CA VAL A 65 11.32 -43.47 -29.30
C VAL A 65 11.30 -43.22 -27.77
N PHE A 66 11.97 -44.03 -26.96
CA PHE A 66 12.25 -43.85 -25.52
C PHE A 66 13.47 -44.71 -25.15
N SER A 67 14.41 -44.19 -24.36
CA SER A 67 15.63 -44.94 -24.00
C SER A 67 16.19 -44.56 -22.63
N ILE A 68 16.95 -45.50 -22.06
CA ILE A 68 17.77 -45.30 -20.86
C ILE A 68 19.15 -45.88 -21.12
N ARG A 69 20.21 -45.08 -20.96
CA ARG A 69 21.60 -45.49 -21.22
C ARG A 69 22.27 -46.10 -19.98
N GLY A 70 23.41 -46.77 -20.13
CA GLY A 70 24.17 -47.44 -19.06
C GLY A 70 24.56 -46.60 -17.83
N ASP A 71 24.42 -45.28 -17.91
CA ASP A 71 24.71 -44.30 -16.85
C ASP A 71 23.46 -43.60 -16.27
N GLY A 72 22.25 -43.99 -16.69
CA GLY A 72 20.99 -43.56 -16.06
C GLY A 72 20.26 -42.39 -16.74
N LEU A 73 20.76 -41.89 -17.88
CA LEU A 73 20.09 -40.84 -18.64
C LEU A 73 18.78 -41.36 -19.27
N THR A 74 17.65 -40.72 -18.94
CA THR A 74 16.30 -41.04 -19.43
C THR A 74 15.88 -40.11 -20.57
N THR A 75 15.43 -40.69 -21.70
CA THR A 75 15.09 -39.95 -22.93
C THR A 75 13.73 -40.38 -23.50
N LEU A 76 12.83 -39.43 -23.79
CA LEU A 76 11.64 -39.59 -24.66
C LEU A 76 11.97 -38.99 -26.06
N SER A 77 11.94 -39.78 -27.16
CA SER A 77 12.47 -39.42 -28.51
C SER A 77 11.42 -39.16 -29.62
N GLN A 78 10.13 -39.47 -29.41
CA GLN A 78 8.98 -39.03 -30.23
C GLN A 78 7.67 -38.92 -29.41
N GLY A 79 6.71 -38.09 -29.85
CA GLY A 79 5.63 -37.53 -29.03
C GLY A 79 6.09 -36.20 -28.42
N ASN A 80 5.18 -35.36 -27.95
CA ASN A 80 5.65 -34.33 -27.02
C ASN A 80 6.22 -35.10 -25.82
N LEU A 81 7.30 -34.61 -25.18
CA LEU A 81 7.46 -34.98 -23.78
C LEU A 81 6.14 -34.69 -23.11
N VAL A 82 5.34 -33.70 -23.51
CA VAL A 82 3.97 -33.51 -22.99
C VAL A 82 3.94 -33.79 -21.48
N LEU A 83 5.02 -33.38 -20.85
CA LEU A 83 4.84 -32.12 -20.27
C LEU A 83 4.45 -31.16 -21.37
N THR A 84 3.19 -30.87 -21.30
CA THR A 84 2.61 -29.61 -21.69
C THR A 84 3.34 -28.50 -20.86
N THR A 85 4.71 -28.55 -20.75
CA THR A 85 5.74 -27.92 -19.89
C THR A 85 7.20 -28.41 -20.21
N GLY A 86 8.27 -27.60 -20.07
CA GLY A 86 9.63 -28.09 -20.40
C GLY A 86 10.86 -27.17 -20.39
N ASP A 87 10.83 -25.92 -19.91
CA ASP A 87 12.01 -25.17 -19.41
C ASP A 87 12.43 -25.70 -18.01
N LEU A 88 12.22 -26.99 -17.78
CA LEU A 88 12.16 -27.61 -16.47
C LEU A 88 13.49 -28.29 -16.19
N THR A 89 14.47 -27.55 -15.69
CA THR A 89 15.69 -28.18 -15.18
C THR A 89 15.45 -28.62 -13.74
N LEU A 90 15.34 -29.93 -13.49
CA LEU A 90 15.43 -30.53 -12.15
C LEU A 90 16.92 -30.78 -11.84
N THR A 91 17.55 -29.80 -11.21
CA THR A 91 18.90 -29.99 -10.63
C THR A 91 18.74 -30.37 -9.15
N ALA A 92 19.83 -30.51 -8.39
CA ALA A 92 19.84 -30.83 -6.96
C ALA A 92 19.14 -29.77 -6.06
N GLY A 93 17.85 -29.49 -6.27
CA GLY A 93 17.04 -28.61 -5.43
C GLY A 93 15.76 -27.99 -6.03
N GLY A 94 15.56 -27.93 -7.35
CA GLY A 94 14.32 -27.30 -7.88
C GLY A 94 14.31 -26.94 -9.37
N LEU A 95 13.24 -26.23 -9.75
CA LEU A 95 12.94 -25.73 -11.10
C LEU A 95 13.66 -24.41 -11.36
N SER A 96 14.51 -24.39 -12.39
CA SER A 96 15.03 -23.17 -12.99
C SER A 96 14.48 -23.03 -14.40
N ALA A 97 13.75 -21.95 -14.67
CA ALA A 97 13.23 -21.58 -15.98
C ALA A 97 13.77 -20.19 -16.37
N ALA A 98 14.42 -20.10 -17.52
CA ALA A 98 14.97 -18.83 -18.02
C ALA A 98 13.92 -17.99 -18.79
N GLY A 99 12.89 -18.65 -19.30
CA GLY A 99 11.79 -18.02 -20.02
C GLY A 99 10.65 -17.57 -19.12
N THR A 100 9.57 -17.14 -19.75
CA THR A 100 8.33 -16.81 -19.05
C THR A 100 7.65 -18.07 -18.55
N VAL A 101 7.37 -18.12 -17.25
CA VAL A 101 6.51 -19.14 -16.66
C VAL A 101 5.08 -18.65 -16.69
N VAL A 102 4.30 -19.14 -17.64
CA VAL A 102 2.86 -18.83 -17.74
C VAL A 102 2.06 -19.90 -16.99
N LEU A 103 1.35 -19.49 -15.94
CA LEU A 103 0.43 -20.35 -15.21
C LEU A 103 -0.98 -20.12 -15.74
N SER A 104 -1.47 -21.04 -16.57
CA SER A 104 -2.81 -20.94 -17.18
C SER A 104 -3.96 -21.37 -16.25
N ASN A 105 -3.66 -21.70 -14.99
CA ASN A 105 -4.68 -22.00 -13.98
C ASN A 105 -5.39 -20.69 -13.59
N SER A 106 -6.72 -20.67 -13.67
CA SER A 106 -7.54 -19.48 -13.39
C SER A 106 -8.11 -19.43 -11.97
N ALA A 107 -7.65 -20.28 -11.04
CA ALA A 107 -8.13 -20.28 -9.66
C ALA A 107 -7.75 -18.99 -8.91
N THR A 108 -8.74 -18.32 -8.31
CA THR A 108 -8.53 -17.15 -7.45
C THR A 108 -7.88 -17.56 -6.12
N ALA A 109 -6.88 -16.80 -5.68
CA ALA A 109 -6.33 -16.93 -4.34
C ALA A 109 -7.19 -16.16 -3.32
N THR A 110 -7.51 -16.78 -2.18
CA THR A 110 -8.15 -16.14 -1.01
C THR A 110 -7.28 -16.25 0.25
N THR A 111 -6.26 -17.10 0.21
CA THR A 111 -5.22 -17.32 1.23
C THR A 111 -3.89 -17.68 0.54
N ALA A 112 -2.78 -17.73 1.28
CA ALA A 112 -1.46 -18.11 0.74
C ALA A 112 -1.38 -19.58 0.23
N SER A 113 -2.36 -20.41 0.54
CA SER A 113 -2.44 -21.82 0.16
C SER A 113 -3.49 -22.10 -0.91
N THR A 114 -3.98 -21.08 -1.61
CA THR A 114 -4.96 -21.21 -2.71
C THR A 114 -4.53 -20.42 -3.94
N GLY A 115 -5.11 -20.72 -5.11
CA GLY A 115 -4.88 -20.01 -6.36
C GLY A 115 -3.90 -20.69 -7.33
N ALA A 116 -3.63 -20.00 -8.45
CA ALA A 116 -2.82 -20.48 -9.57
C ALA A 116 -1.32 -20.66 -9.26
N LEU A 117 -0.81 -19.90 -8.29
CA LEU A 117 0.57 -19.94 -7.80
C LEU A 117 0.53 -19.92 -6.26
N GLN A 118 1.19 -20.86 -5.60
CA GLN A 118 1.35 -20.92 -4.15
C GLN A 118 2.83 -20.98 -3.80
N VAL A 119 3.27 -20.17 -2.84
CA VAL A 119 4.66 -20.11 -2.40
C VAL A 119 4.68 -20.09 -0.88
N THR A 120 5.15 -21.16 -0.23
CA THR A 120 5.24 -21.27 1.24
C THR A 120 6.39 -20.45 1.83
N GLY A 121 7.45 -20.24 1.03
CA GLY A 121 8.58 -19.39 1.38
C GLY A 121 8.38 -17.93 0.97
N GLY A 122 9.49 -17.23 0.78
CA GLY A 122 9.49 -15.88 0.23
C GLY A 122 9.53 -15.87 -1.30
N ILE A 123 9.03 -14.79 -1.90
CA ILE A 123 9.23 -14.47 -3.31
C ILE A 123 10.23 -13.33 -3.37
N GLY A 124 11.34 -13.54 -4.08
CA GLY A 124 12.26 -12.47 -4.44
C GLY A 124 11.89 -11.91 -5.82
N VAL A 125 11.53 -10.63 -5.89
CA VAL A 125 11.23 -9.95 -7.15
C VAL A 125 12.24 -8.82 -7.34
N GLY A 126 12.98 -8.86 -8.45
CA GLY A 126 13.97 -7.83 -8.78
C GLY A 126 13.40 -6.60 -9.49
N GLY A 127 12.16 -6.69 -9.96
CA GLY A 127 11.44 -5.61 -10.63
C GLY A 127 10.04 -5.41 -10.06
N ASP A 128 9.12 -4.93 -10.88
CA ASP A 128 7.77 -4.53 -10.44
C ASP A 128 6.80 -5.72 -10.34
N ILE A 129 5.80 -5.57 -9.46
CA ILE A 129 4.67 -6.48 -9.33
C ILE A 129 3.40 -5.77 -9.82
N TYR A 130 2.84 -6.21 -10.94
CA TYR A 130 1.57 -5.69 -11.47
C TYR A 130 0.39 -6.53 -10.98
N CYS A 131 -0.46 -5.95 -10.12
CA CYS A 131 -1.68 -6.58 -9.61
C CYS A 131 -2.93 -5.92 -10.21
N ALA A 132 -3.68 -6.65 -11.04
CA ALA A 132 -4.89 -6.13 -11.67
C ALA A 132 -6.10 -6.01 -10.72
N GLY A 133 -6.01 -6.58 -9.50
CA GLY A 133 -7.06 -6.59 -8.48
C GLY A 133 -6.59 -5.99 -7.15
N THR A 134 -6.97 -6.63 -6.05
CA THR A 134 -6.59 -6.23 -4.68
C THR A 134 -5.36 -7.02 -4.22
N ALA A 135 -4.39 -6.35 -3.61
CA ALA A 135 -3.31 -7.01 -2.89
C ALA A 135 -3.65 -7.06 -1.38
N HIS A 136 -3.66 -8.26 -0.79
CA HIS A 136 -3.86 -8.45 0.65
C HIS A 136 -2.51 -8.59 1.33
N VAL A 137 -2.12 -7.59 2.12
CA VAL A 137 -0.82 -7.51 2.78
C VAL A 137 -1.06 -7.23 4.26
N GLN A 138 -0.49 -8.06 5.15
CA GLN A 138 -0.65 -7.86 6.60
C GLN A 138 0.15 -6.63 7.07
N VAL A 139 1.39 -6.47 6.60
CA VAL A 139 2.27 -5.32 6.85
C VAL A 139 3.07 -5.05 5.58
N LEU A 140 3.14 -3.77 5.16
CA LEU A 140 3.94 -3.33 4.03
C LEU A 140 5.06 -2.42 4.53
N ASP A 141 6.29 -2.94 4.54
CA ASP A 141 7.49 -2.15 4.84
C ASP A 141 8.10 -1.61 3.54
N GLN A 142 8.32 -0.30 3.50
CA GLN A 142 8.96 0.38 2.37
C GLN A 142 10.33 0.90 2.79
N TYR A 143 11.34 0.70 1.95
CA TYR A 143 12.67 1.23 2.20
C TYR A 143 12.63 2.75 2.37
N SER A 144 13.16 3.24 3.49
CA SER A 144 13.19 4.66 3.82
C SER A 144 14.53 5.12 4.40
N ASP A 145 15.56 4.27 4.35
CA ASP A 145 16.92 4.53 4.84
C ASP A 145 17.54 5.76 4.17
N ALA A 146 18.12 6.66 4.97
CA ALA A 146 18.75 7.90 4.49
C ALA A 146 19.89 7.64 3.49
N ARG A 147 20.59 6.49 3.57
CA ARG A 147 21.67 6.12 2.63
C ARG A 147 21.17 5.83 1.22
N LEU A 148 19.87 5.55 1.07
CA LEU A 148 19.20 5.32 -0.21
C LEU A 148 18.56 6.60 -0.77
N LYS A 149 18.74 7.73 -0.10
CA LYS A 149 18.11 9.01 -0.43
C LYS A 149 19.16 10.09 -0.65
N GLN A 150 18.82 11.06 -1.49
CA GLN A 150 19.63 12.24 -1.79
C GLN A 150 18.72 13.45 -1.97
N ALA A 151 19.26 14.66 -1.90
CA ALA A 151 18.52 15.92 -2.05
C ALA A 151 17.32 16.06 -1.09
N ILE A 152 17.52 15.66 0.17
CA ILE A 152 16.50 15.72 1.23
C ILE A 152 16.24 17.19 1.61
N HIS A 153 14.98 17.60 1.56
CA HIS A 153 14.49 18.92 1.98
C HIS A 153 13.14 18.77 2.68
N ASP A 154 12.77 19.76 3.48
CA ASP A 154 11.48 19.79 4.17
C ASP A 154 10.34 19.99 3.16
N ILE A 155 9.21 19.32 3.40
CA ILE A 155 8.01 19.48 2.60
C ILE A 155 7.26 20.70 3.11
N ALA A 156 7.06 21.70 2.24
CA ALA A 156 6.17 22.82 2.49
C ALA A 156 4.88 22.63 1.67
N VAL A 157 3.73 22.63 2.35
CA VAL A 157 2.42 22.53 1.70
C VAL A 157 1.63 23.79 2.02
N THR A 158 1.29 24.55 0.98
CA THR A 158 0.43 25.72 1.14
C THR A 158 -1.01 25.28 1.37
N ARG A 159 -1.79 26.15 2.04
CA ARG A 159 -3.24 25.92 2.18
C ARG A 159 -3.93 25.80 0.83
N ALA A 160 -3.54 26.62 -0.16
CA ALA A 160 -4.14 26.60 -1.49
C ALA A 160 -3.91 25.27 -2.22
N GLU A 161 -2.70 24.71 -2.17
CA GLU A 161 -2.41 23.39 -2.75
C GLU A 161 -3.23 22.29 -2.07
N PHE A 162 -3.32 22.31 -0.74
CA PHE A 162 -4.07 21.32 0.01
C PHE A 162 -5.58 21.40 -0.24
N ASP A 163 -6.14 22.61 -0.27
CA ASP A 163 -7.57 22.85 -0.54
C ASP A 163 -7.95 22.53 -2.00
N ALA A 164 -6.97 22.54 -2.92
CA ALA A 164 -7.17 22.17 -4.32
C ALA A 164 -7.28 20.64 -4.52
N LEU A 165 -6.82 19.83 -3.56
CA LEU A 165 -7.03 18.39 -3.61
C LEU A 165 -8.51 18.09 -3.40
N ARG A 166 -9.10 17.33 -4.31
CA ARG A 166 -10.50 16.92 -4.22
C ARG A 166 -10.61 15.43 -3.92
N PRO A 167 -10.85 15.03 -2.66
CA PRO A 167 -11.28 13.67 -2.34
C PRO A 167 -12.59 13.38 -3.06
N VAL A 168 -12.69 12.19 -3.64
CA VAL A 168 -13.89 11.73 -4.34
C VAL A 168 -14.25 10.32 -3.92
N GLU A 169 -15.54 10.02 -3.96
CA GLU A 169 -16.04 8.66 -4.00
C GLU A 169 -16.29 8.26 -5.46
N TYR A 170 -15.95 7.02 -5.80
CA TYR A 170 -16.09 6.53 -7.15
C TYR A 170 -16.39 5.03 -7.17
N GLU A 171 -17.03 4.61 -8.25
CA GLU A 171 -17.16 3.21 -8.62
C GLU A 171 -16.38 2.95 -9.91
N TRP A 172 -15.78 1.77 -10.01
CA TRP A 172 -15.05 1.40 -11.22
C TRP A 172 -16.01 1.11 -12.38
N LYS A 173 -15.79 1.76 -13.53
CA LYS A 173 -16.62 1.56 -14.74
C LYS A 173 -16.67 0.11 -15.26
N ARG A 174 -15.57 -0.64 -15.12
CA ARG A 174 -15.40 -2.01 -15.68
C ARG A 174 -14.82 -3.04 -14.71
N ARG A 175 -14.44 -2.63 -13.49
CA ARG A 175 -13.97 -3.54 -12.44
C ARG A 175 -15.20 -4.04 -11.66
N SER A 176 -15.17 -5.27 -11.16
CA SER A 176 -16.31 -5.97 -10.56
C SER A 176 -17.18 -5.05 -9.70
N LYS A 177 -18.51 -5.06 -9.92
CA LYS A 177 -19.51 -4.35 -9.09
C LYS A 177 -19.39 -4.68 -7.59
N GLU A 178 -18.69 -5.76 -7.25
CA GLU A 178 -18.46 -6.23 -5.90
C GLU A 178 -17.50 -5.34 -5.10
N LEU A 179 -16.70 -4.49 -5.76
CA LEU A 179 -15.85 -3.52 -5.04
C LEU A 179 -16.68 -2.41 -4.39
N GLY A 180 -17.90 -2.15 -4.86
CA GLY A 180 -18.73 -1.06 -4.35
C GLY A 180 -18.07 0.32 -4.48
N VAL A 181 -18.57 1.27 -3.69
CA VAL A 181 -18.04 2.64 -3.62
C VAL A 181 -16.67 2.63 -2.95
N GLN A 182 -15.72 3.30 -3.60
CA GLN A 182 -14.34 3.49 -3.11
C GLN A 182 -14.07 4.97 -2.92
N ALA A 183 -13.24 5.32 -1.95
CA ALA A 183 -12.78 6.69 -1.73
C ALA A 183 -11.34 6.85 -2.20
N GLY A 184 -11.03 8.01 -2.80
CA GLY A 184 -9.67 8.31 -3.26
C GLY A 184 -9.59 9.64 -4.00
N PHE A 185 -8.69 9.71 -4.96
CA PHE A 185 -8.44 10.90 -5.78
C PHE A 185 -8.44 10.57 -7.28
N ILE A 186 -8.74 11.59 -8.10
CA ILE A 186 -8.56 11.51 -9.55
C ILE A 186 -7.10 11.83 -9.87
N ALA A 187 -6.39 10.90 -10.52
CA ALA A 187 -4.96 11.03 -10.80
C ALA A 187 -4.63 12.27 -11.64
N GLN A 188 -5.48 12.62 -12.61
CA GLN A 188 -5.33 13.82 -13.44
C GLN A 188 -5.39 15.10 -12.61
N GLU A 189 -6.21 15.15 -11.56
CA GLU A 189 -6.36 16.33 -10.69
C GLU A 189 -5.17 16.45 -9.75
N VAL A 190 -4.72 15.33 -9.17
CA VAL A 190 -3.50 15.29 -8.34
C VAL A 190 -2.28 15.68 -9.16
N GLN A 191 -2.20 15.26 -10.43
CA GLN A 191 -1.07 15.57 -11.30
C GLN A 191 -0.85 17.07 -11.51
N LEU A 192 -1.91 17.88 -11.47
CA LEU A 192 -1.82 19.34 -11.60
C LEU A 192 -1.21 20.00 -10.35
N ILE A 193 -1.25 19.32 -9.21
CA ILE A 193 -0.81 19.85 -7.91
C ILE A 193 0.54 19.21 -7.52
N TRP A 194 0.59 17.86 -7.50
CA TRP A 194 1.75 17.05 -7.12
C TRP A 194 2.09 16.02 -8.22
N PRO A 195 2.66 16.46 -9.35
CA PRO A 195 2.90 15.60 -10.51
C PRO A 195 3.81 14.40 -10.22
N HIS A 196 4.76 14.53 -9.31
CA HIS A 196 5.70 13.47 -8.91
C HIS A 196 5.04 12.34 -8.10
N LEU A 197 3.81 12.51 -7.62
CA LEU A 197 3.03 11.46 -6.98
C LEU A 197 2.18 10.66 -7.98
N VAL A 198 2.19 11.03 -9.27
CA VAL A 198 1.41 10.38 -10.32
C VAL A 198 2.35 9.69 -11.31
N HIS A 199 2.10 8.42 -11.56
CA HIS A 199 2.81 7.62 -12.55
C HIS A 199 1.93 7.36 -13.77
N ALA A 200 2.54 7.28 -14.95
CA ALA A 200 1.88 6.89 -16.18
C ALA A 200 2.47 5.57 -16.69
N ASP A 201 1.62 4.54 -16.80
CA ASP A 201 2.01 3.26 -17.38
C ASP A 201 2.19 3.37 -18.90
N GLY A 202 2.74 2.32 -19.53
CA GLY A 202 3.03 2.31 -20.97
C GLY A 202 1.81 2.48 -21.89
N ASP A 203 0.60 2.25 -21.39
CA ASP A 203 -0.67 2.48 -22.10
C ASP A 203 -1.31 3.85 -21.81
N GLY A 204 -0.64 4.68 -21.00
CA GLY A 204 -1.13 5.99 -20.58
C GLY A 204 -2.06 5.97 -19.37
N THR A 205 -2.29 4.81 -18.74
CA THR A 205 -3.06 4.72 -17.49
C THR A 205 -2.31 5.43 -16.37
N LEU A 206 -3.00 6.33 -15.67
CA LEU A 206 -2.42 7.06 -14.53
C LEU A 206 -2.70 6.34 -13.21
N SER A 207 -1.69 6.28 -12.35
CA SER A 207 -1.77 5.77 -10.98
C SER A 207 -1.16 6.75 -9.98
N ILE A 208 -1.54 6.65 -8.70
CA ILE A 208 -1.11 7.56 -7.64
C ILE A 208 -0.31 6.79 -6.58
N ASN A 209 0.82 7.36 -6.15
CA ASN A 209 1.50 6.92 -4.94
C ASN A 209 0.78 7.44 -3.68
N TYR A 210 -0.24 6.70 -3.24
CA TYR A 210 -1.03 7.06 -2.06
C TYR A 210 -0.19 7.17 -0.78
N ASN A 211 0.81 6.30 -0.58
CA ASN A 211 1.71 6.39 0.59
C ASN A 211 2.54 7.69 0.57
N GLY A 212 2.84 8.19 -0.63
CA GLY A 212 3.53 9.46 -0.82
C GLY A 212 2.73 10.68 -0.39
N ILE A 213 1.40 10.59 -0.26
CA ILE A 213 0.54 11.70 0.20
C ILE A 213 0.67 11.92 1.71
N THR A 214 0.83 10.86 2.50
CA THR A 214 0.91 10.92 3.97
C THR A 214 1.89 11.98 4.51
N PRO A 215 3.16 12.06 4.05
CA PRO A 215 4.08 13.09 4.54
C PRO A 215 3.66 14.53 4.21
N TYR A 216 2.91 14.76 3.12
CA TYR A 216 2.35 16.07 2.79
C TYR A 216 1.21 16.45 3.75
N VAL A 217 0.37 15.49 4.11
CA VAL A 217 -0.69 15.68 5.11
C VAL A 217 -0.08 16.02 6.48
N VAL A 218 0.97 15.30 6.90
CA VAL A 218 1.69 15.60 8.15
C VAL A 218 2.28 17.01 8.12
N ALA A 219 2.94 17.39 7.02
CA ALA A 219 3.48 18.75 6.86
C ALA A 219 2.38 19.82 6.96
N ARG A 220 1.20 19.60 6.36
CA ARG A 220 0.08 20.54 6.47
C ARG A 220 -0.49 20.62 7.89
N ILE A 221 -0.63 19.50 8.59
CA ILE A 221 -1.12 19.48 9.99
C ILE A 221 -0.17 20.24 10.91
N GLN A 222 1.14 20.00 10.79
CA GLN A 222 2.14 20.75 11.56
C GLN A 222 2.11 22.25 11.21
N GLY A 223 1.83 22.60 9.95
CA GLY A 223 1.61 23.99 9.53
C GLY A 223 0.38 24.60 10.21
N LEU A 224 -0.73 23.87 10.22
CA LEU A 224 -1.98 24.28 10.90
C LEU A 224 -1.80 24.49 12.40
N GLU A 225 -1.04 23.64 13.09
CA GLU A 225 -0.75 23.80 14.52
C GLU A 225 0.02 25.11 14.79
N ARG A 226 0.99 25.45 13.94
CA ARG A 226 1.71 26.74 14.04
C ARG A 226 0.79 27.93 13.80
N ASP A 227 -0.09 27.85 12.79
CA ASP A 227 -1.08 28.90 12.52
C ASP A 227 -2.02 29.09 13.72
N LEU A 228 -2.39 28.00 14.40
CA LEU A 228 -3.25 28.02 15.59
C LEU A 228 -2.55 28.65 16.80
N ASP A 229 -1.28 28.34 17.04
CA ASP A 229 -0.49 28.94 18.12
C ASP A 229 -0.37 30.46 17.94
N VAL A 230 -0.15 30.92 16.71
CA VAL A 230 -0.13 32.35 16.37
C VAL A 230 -1.48 32.99 16.69
N ALA A 231 -2.59 32.39 16.23
CA ALA A 231 -3.93 32.91 16.49
C ALA A 231 -4.29 32.92 17.99
N ALA A 232 -3.82 31.94 18.76
CA ALA A 232 -4.03 31.88 20.21
C ALA A 232 -3.30 33.01 20.94
N ASN A 233 -2.05 33.28 20.57
CA ASN A 233 -1.27 34.38 21.12
C ASN A 233 -1.91 35.74 20.80
N GLU A 234 -2.35 35.94 19.56
CA GLU A 234 -3.07 37.16 19.16
C GLU A 234 -4.35 37.36 19.98
N LYS A 235 -5.11 36.27 20.20
CA LYS A 235 -6.31 36.32 21.03
C LYS A 235 -5.99 36.70 22.49
N GLU A 236 -4.92 36.19 23.07
CA GLU A 236 -4.50 36.54 24.43
C GLU A 236 -4.13 38.02 24.56
N ILE A 237 -3.36 38.54 23.61
CA ILE A 237 -2.99 39.96 23.55
C ILE A 237 -4.25 40.83 23.47
N LEU A 238 -5.16 40.50 22.55
CA LEU A 238 -6.42 41.23 22.38
C LEU A 238 -7.30 41.15 23.62
N GLN A 239 -7.35 39.99 24.29
CA GLN A 239 -8.09 39.84 25.54
C GLN A 239 -7.52 40.73 26.65
N HIS A 240 -6.20 40.80 26.75
CA HIS A 240 -5.54 41.69 27.71
C HIS A 240 -5.85 43.16 27.42
N GLU A 241 -5.78 43.58 26.15
CA GLU A 241 -6.11 44.94 25.72
C GLU A 241 -7.57 45.30 26.04
N VAL A 242 -8.51 44.38 25.77
CA VAL A 242 -9.93 44.56 26.10
C VAL A 242 -10.14 44.75 27.60
N ASP A 243 -9.42 44.00 28.44
CA ASP A 243 -9.55 44.11 29.90
C ASP A 243 -8.93 45.40 30.44
N GLN A 244 -7.83 45.87 29.87
CA GLN A 244 -7.26 47.20 30.16
C GLN A 244 -8.25 48.31 29.79
N LEU A 245 -8.82 48.28 28.58
CA LEU A 245 -9.79 49.28 28.14
C LEU A 245 -11.04 49.31 29.02
N LYS A 246 -11.50 48.17 29.53
CA LYS A 246 -12.61 48.12 30.51
C LYS A 246 -12.25 48.78 31.83
N GLN A 247 -11.03 48.56 32.34
CA GLN A 247 -10.56 49.20 33.57
C GLN A 247 -10.41 50.71 33.40
N ASP A 248 -9.87 51.16 32.26
CA ASP A 248 -9.75 52.58 31.94
C ASP A 248 -11.13 53.23 31.81
N ALA A 249 -12.07 52.57 31.15
CA ALA A 249 -13.45 53.03 31.04
C ALA A 249 -14.14 53.13 32.41
N ALA A 250 -13.91 52.15 33.31
CA ALA A 250 -14.43 52.19 34.67
C ALA A 250 -13.84 53.38 35.47
N THR A 251 -12.52 53.56 35.38
CA THR A 251 -11.81 54.68 36.03
C THR A 251 -12.30 56.03 35.51
N ALA A 252 -12.49 56.15 34.19
CA ALA A 252 -13.03 57.34 33.56
C ALA A 252 -14.47 57.63 34.04
N ARG A 253 -15.33 56.61 34.13
CA ARG A 253 -16.68 56.76 34.69
C ARG A 253 -16.66 57.28 36.13
N THR A 254 -15.83 56.71 37.00
CA THR A 254 -15.70 57.19 38.39
C THR A 254 -15.19 58.63 38.46
N LYS A 255 -14.24 59.02 37.59
CA LYS A 255 -13.80 60.42 37.49
C LYS A 255 -14.92 61.35 37.04
N VAL A 256 -15.70 60.95 36.04
CA VAL A 256 -16.86 61.72 35.56
C VAL A 256 -17.87 61.91 36.68
N GLU A 257 -18.24 60.86 37.41
CA GLU A 257 -19.16 60.96 38.56
C GLU A 257 -18.62 61.88 39.67
N MET A 258 -17.30 61.88 39.89
CA MET A 258 -16.66 62.75 40.88
C MET A 258 -16.70 64.22 40.46
N LEU A 259 -16.37 64.50 39.19
CA LEU A 259 -16.44 65.84 38.61
C LEU A 259 -17.88 66.38 38.59
N GLU A 260 -18.87 65.53 38.30
CA GLU A 260 -20.28 65.91 38.37
C GLU A 260 -20.68 66.31 39.80
N ARG A 261 -20.23 65.57 40.82
CA ARG A 261 -20.45 65.94 42.23
C ARG A 261 -19.75 67.24 42.62
N GLU A 262 -18.54 67.46 42.15
CA GLU A 262 -17.81 68.72 42.39
C GLU A 262 -18.49 69.91 41.71
N ALA A 263 -18.92 69.74 40.46
CA ALA A 263 -19.68 70.76 39.73
C ALA A 263 -20.98 71.10 40.45
N GLU A 264 -21.71 70.10 40.96
CA GLU A 264 -22.94 70.34 41.70
C GLU A 264 -22.67 71.07 43.04
N ARG A 265 -21.59 70.70 43.74
CA ARG A 265 -21.13 71.41 44.95
C ARG A 265 -20.78 72.87 44.65
N MET A 266 -20.02 73.12 43.58
CA MET A 266 -19.69 74.47 43.13
C MET A 266 -20.94 75.27 42.77
N LYS A 267 -21.94 74.67 42.11
CA LYS A 267 -23.22 75.38 41.85
C LYS A 267 -23.90 75.81 43.14
N VAL A 268 -23.94 74.95 44.15
CA VAL A 268 -24.50 75.28 45.47
C VAL A 268 -23.70 76.41 46.14
N GLU A 269 -22.37 76.36 46.10
CA GLU A 269 -21.52 77.43 46.63
C GLU A 269 -21.69 78.75 45.87
N MET A 270 -21.76 78.72 44.53
CA MET A 270 -22.04 79.89 43.70
C MET A 270 -23.40 80.50 44.04
N ALA A 271 -24.43 79.67 44.25
CA ALA A 271 -25.75 80.13 44.65
C ALA A 271 -25.73 80.78 46.06
N ASP A 272 -25.00 80.22 47.02
CA ASP A 272 -24.83 80.84 48.35
C ASP A 272 -24.06 82.16 48.27
N ILE A 273 -22.99 82.22 47.46
CA ILE A 273 -22.21 83.43 47.22
C ILE A 273 -23.08 84.51 46.56
N GLN A 274 -23.87 84.17 45.53
CA GLN A 274 -24.83 85.10 44.93
C GLN A 274 -25.83 85.61 45.96
N ALA A 275 -26.43 84.72 46.76
CA ALA A 275 -27.36 85.11 47.83
C ALA A 275 -26.68 85.96 48.93
N ARG A 276 -25.38 85.78 49.18
CA ARG A 276 -24.59 86.63 50.09
C ARG A 276 -24.29 87.98 49.45
N MET A 277 -23.95 88.04 48.16
CA MET A 277 -23.74 89.28 47.42
C MET A 277 -25.03 90.10 47.36
N GLU A 278 -26.17 89.51 47.00
CA GLU A 278 -27.47 90.18 47.02
C GLU A 278 -27.80 90.76 48.41
N ARG A 279 -27.52 90.01 49.48
CA ARG A 279 -27.67 90.49 50.86
C ARG A 279 -26.70 91.64 51.20
N TRP A 280 -25.51 91.63 50.61
CA TRP A 280 -24.50 92.67 50.81
C TRP A 280 -24.83 93.94 50.03
N GLU A 281 -25.27 93.82 48.77
CA GLU A 281 -25.79 94.90 47.94
C GLU A 281 -27.01 95.54 48.59
N ALA A 282 -27.99 94.74 49.04
CA ALA A 282 -29.15 95.28 49.76
C ALA A 282 -28.77 96.02 51.05
N ARG A 283 -27.71 95.59 51.75
CA ARG A 283 -27.15 96.29 52.92
C ARG A 283 -26.40 97.56 52.53
N TRP A 284 -25.66 97.54 51.44
CA TRP A 284 -24.95 98.70 50.90
C TRP A 284 -25.94 99.78 50.47
N ASP A 285 -26.96 99.42 49.67
CA ASP A 285 -28.03 100.31 49.26
C ASP A 285 -28.78 100.91 50.46
N ALA A 286 -29.04 100.10 51.50
CA ALA A 286 -29.63 100.59 52.74
C ALA A 286 -28.71 101.55 53.50
N ALA A 287 -27.39 101.32 53.50
CA ALA A 287 -26.41 102.21 54.12
C ALA A 287 -26.22 103.52 53.32
N GLU A 288 -26.27 103.46 51.99
CA GLU A 288 -26.20 104.61 51.09
C GLU A 288 -27.47 105.47 51.20
N ALA A 289 -28.64 104.84 51.33
CA ALA A 289 -29.89 105.53 51.64
C ALA A 289 -29.87 106.22 53.02
N VAL A 290 -29.19 105.64 54.02
CA VAL A 290 -28.99 106.27 55.34
C VAL A 290 -27.98 107.42 55.27
N ALA A 291 -26.92 107.29 54.46
CA ALA A 291 -25.92 108.34 54.27
C ALA A 291 -26.48 109.57 53.50
N MET A 292 -27.50 109.39 52.64
CA MET A 292 -28.20 110.49 51.95
C MET A 292 -29.21 111.25 52.83
N ILE A 293 -29.47 110.80 54.07
CA ILE A 293 -30.41 111.44 55.02
C ILE A 293 -29.68 112.34 56.05
N VAL A 294 -28.34 112.40 56.00
CA VAL A 294 -27.50 113.30 56.82
C VAL A 294 -26.96 114.44 55.96
#